data_AF-A0A957T3H6-F1
#
_entry.id   AF-A0A957T3H6-F1
#
_cell.length_a   1.000
_cell.length_b   1.000
_cell.length_c   1.000
_cell.angle_alpha   90.00
_cell.angle_beta   90.00
_cell.angle_gamma   90.00
#
_symmetry.space_group_name_H-M   'P 1'
#
loop_
_entity.id
_entity.type
_entity.pdbx_description
1 polymer ?
#
loop_
_entity_poly.entity_id
_entity_poly.type
_entity_poly.pdbx_seq_one_letter_code
_entity_poly.pdbx_strand_id
1 'polypeptide(L)'
;GPTGDFDVSGAWPAQEPWGAGPDLYRVLDYYNSAYIEPIGTTTKGHPSRWSSPEMDAVIEKLRNTDPTDYQAVVDVGIEGLKLTVADMPGIPTYGYVGFVTWDEQYWTNWPGAENPYIEPYTHWGPFKYMTPSLEPTGNQ
;
A
#
# COMPACT_ATOMS: atom_id res chain seq x y z
N GLY A 1 -2.73 -10.07 14.92
CA GLY A 1 -1.97 -10.59 13.76
C GLY A 1 -2.90 -10.91 12.61
N PRO A 2 -2.43 -11.48 11.48
CA PRO A 2 -3.28 -11.70 10.30
C PRO A 2 -4.44 -12.69 10.53
N THR A 3 -4.43 -13.44 11.63
CA THR A 3 -5.50 -14.36 12.05
C THR A 3 -6.73 -13.68 12.65
N GLY A 4 -6.70 -12.37 12.91
CA GLY A 4 -7.86 -11.65 13.50
C GLY A 4 -8.05 -11.85 15.00
N ASP A 5 -7.28 -12.75 15.64
CA ASP A 5 -7.34 -13.01 17.08
C ASP A 5 -6.53 -11.95 17.85
N PHE A 6 -7.12 -10.76 18.00
CA PHE A 6 -6.55 -9.63 18.75
C PHE A 6 -7.64 -8.61 19.11
N ASP A 7 -7.45 -7.90 20.22
CA ASP A 7 -8.29 -6.73 20.56
C ASP A 7 -7.76 -5.46 19.87
N VAL A 8 -6.43 -5.27 19.88
CA VAL A 8 -5.73 -4.15 19.25
C VAL A 8 -4.45 -4.65 18.60
N SER A 9 -4.18 -4.23 17.37
CA SER A 9 -2.89 -4.49 16.72
C SER A 9 -2.48 -3.35 15.80
N GLY A 10 -1.16 -3.19 15.65
CA GLY A 10 -0.60 -2.39 14.56
C GLY A 10 -0.60 -3.22 13.27
N ALA A 11 -1.10 -2.64 12.19
CA ALA A 11 -1.13 -3.27 10.87
C ALA A 11 -1.03 -2.23 9.76
N TRP A 12 -0.63 -2.69 8.58
CA TRP A 12 -0.78 -1.88 7.37
C TRP A 12 -2.26 -1.73 7.05
N PRO A 13 -2.75 -0.50 6.82
CA PRO A 13 -4.19 -0.25 6.59
C PRO A 13 -4.67 -0.66 5.18
N ALA A 14 -3.76 -0.95 4.25
CA ALA A 14 -4.06 -1.28 2.86
C ALA A 14 -2.97 -2.17 2.24
N GLN A 15 -3.28 -2.82 1.12
CA GLN A 15 -2.28 -3.61 0.35
C GLN A 15 -1.30 -2.72 -0.43
N GLU A 16 -1.69 -1.49 -0.75
CA GLU A 16 -0.89 -0.50 -1.46
C GLU A 16 -0.84 0.81 -0.64
N PRO A 17 0.24 1.62 -0.72
CA PRO A 17 0.28 2.89 -0.03
C PRO A 17 -0.88 3.80 -0.42
N TRP A 18 -1.48 4.43 0.58
CA TRP A 18 -2.49 5.46 0.39
C TRP A 18 -1.86 6.61 -0.40
N GLY A 19 -2.34 6.86 -1.62
CA GLY A 19 -1.81 7.91 -2.47
C GLY A 19 -0.62 7.53 -3.35
N ALA A 20 -0.34 6.23 -3.54
CA ALA A 20 0.56 5.80 -4.63
C ALA A 20 0.05 6.28 -6.01
N GLY A 21 -1.27 6.38 -6.17
CA GLY A 21 -1.94 6.99 -7.31
C GLY A 21 -3.35 7.46 -6.94
N PRO A 22 -4.07 8.10 -7.88
CA PRO A 22 -5.45 8.55 -7.68
C PRO A 22 -6.47 7.40 -7.68
N ASP A 23 -6.16 6.28 -8.34
CA ASP A 23 -6.98 5.07 -8.31
C ASP A 23 -6.77 4.34 -6.97
N LEU A 24 -7.82 4.34 -6.14
CA LEU A 24 -7.83 3.71 -4.83
C LEU A 24 -8.35 2.27 -4.85
N TYR A 25 -8.57 1.65 -6.02
CA TYR A 25 -9.08 0.28 -6.12
C TYR A 25 -8.30 -0.69 -5.24
N ARG A 26 -6.98 -0.80 -5.40
CA ARG A 26 -6.15 -1.73 -4.61
C ARG A 26 -6.04 -1.36 -3.13
N VAL A 27 -6.23 -0.08 -2.80
CA VAL A 27 -6.24 0.40 -1.41
C VAL A 27 -7.52 -0.08 -0.72
N LEU A 28 -8.67 0.13 -1.34
CA LEU A 28 -9.98 -0.17 -0.78
C LEU A 28 -10.40 -1.64 -0.93
N ASP A 29 -9.93 -2.35 -1.97
CA ASP A 29 -10.19 -3.79 -2.17
C ASP A 29 -9.63 -4.64 -1.01
N TYR A 30 -8.77 -4.08 -0.16
CA TYR A 30 -8.37 -4.73 1.08
C TYR A 30 -9.53 -4.95 2.06
N TYR A 31 -10.60 -4.15 1.96
CA TYR A 31 -11.83 -4.26 2.75
C TYR A 31 -12.94 -5.09 2.06
N ASN A 32 -12.66 -5.69 0.90
CA ASN A 32 -13.63 -6.49 0.16
C ASN A 32 -14.11 -7.69 0.99
N SER A 33 -15.43 -7.83 1.14
CA SER A 33 -16.03 -8.91 1.93
C SER A 33 -15.68 -10.30 1.39
N ALA A 34 -15.34 -10.43 0.10
CA ALA A 34 -14.87 -11.66 -0.51
C ALA A 34 -13.56 -12.21 0.08
N TYR A 35 -12.82 -11.39 0.84
CA TYR A 35 -11.57 -11.79 1.48
C TYR A 35 -11.70 -12.12 2.97
N ILE A 36 -12.89 -11.97 3.55
CA ILE A 36 -13.09 -12.26 4.97
C ILE A 36 -12.95 -13.76 5.23
N GLU A 37 -12.14 -14.07 6.24
CA GLU A 37 -11.94 -15.41 6.76
C GLU A 37 -12.30 -15.44 8.25
N PRO A 38 -12.75 -16.59 8.79
CA PRO A 38 -13.03 -16.73 10.21
C PRO A 38 -11.84 -16.35 11.11
N ILE A 39 -12.14 -15.89 12.32
CA ILE A 39 -11.11 -15.63 13.34
C ILE A 39 -10.31 -16.92 13.60
N GLY A 40 -8.99 -16.76 13.76
CA GLY A 40 -8.03 -17.86 13.85
C GLY A 40 -7.47 -18.29 12.48
N THR A 41 -8.06 -17.83 11.37
CA THR A 41 -7.57 -18.10 10.01
C THR A 41 -6.95 -16.84 9.40
N THR A 42 -5.80 -17.00 8.74
CA THR A 42 -5.14 -15.93 8.00
C THR A 42 -6.04 -15.45 6.86
N THR A 43 -6.44 -14.18 6.90
CA THR A 43 -7.22 -13.54 5.82
C THR A 43 -6.31 -12.98 4.73
N LYS A 44 -6.85 -12.83 3.51
CA LYS A 44 -6.24 -12.06 2.42
C LYS A 44 -6.64 -10.57 2.44
N GLY A 45 -7.66 -10.23 3.23
CA GLY A 45 -8.21 -8.90 3.42
C GLY A 45 -7.72 -8.23 4.70
N HIS A 46 -8.43 -7.19 5.13
CA HIS A 46 -8.01 -6.37 6.26
C HIS A 46 -8.06 -7.14 7.61
N PRO A 47 -7.06 -6.99 8.50
CA PRO A 47 -6.97 -7.79 9.71
C PRO A 47 -8.11 -7.56 10.70
N SER A 48 -8.76 -6.39 10.68
CA SER A 48 -9.94 -6.10 11.52
C SER A 48 -11.21 -6.85 11.11
N ARG A 49 -11.21 -7.50 9.94
CA ARG A 49 -12.40 -8.15 9.33
C ARG A 49 -13.55 -7.19 9.04
N TRP A 50 -13.31 -5.88 9.09
CA TRP A 50 -14.31 -4.92 8.67
C TRP A 50 -14.53 -5.00 7.15
N SER A 51 -15.79 -5.07 6.78
CA SER A 51 -16.32 -4.89 5.43
C SER A 51 -17.75 -4.38 5.55
N SER A 52 -18.30 -3.85 4.47
CA SER A 52 -19.72 -3.49 4.38
C SER A 52 -20.22 -3.65 2.95
N PRO A 53 -21.53 -3.89 2.74
CA PRO A 53 -22.12 -3.89 1.40
C PRO A 53 -21.88 -2.59 0.63
N GLU A 54 -21.83 -1.45 1.33
CA GLU A 54 -21.54 -0.14 0.77
C GLU A 54 -20.09 -0.05 0.28
N MET A 55 -19.13 -0.59 1.04
CA MET A 55 -17.73 -0.66 0.64
C MET A 55 -17.55 -1.60 -0.56
N ASP A 56 -18.21 -2.76 -0.55
CA ASP A 56 -18.19 -3.70 -1.70
C ASP A 56 -18.72 -3.03 -2.98
N ALA A 57 -19.78 -2.22 -2.88
CA ALA A 57 -20.32 -1.47 -4.01
C ALA A 57 -19.34 -0.41 -4.55
N VAL A 58 -18.62 0.29 -3.67
CA VAL A 58 -17.55 1.23 -4.08
C VAL A 58 -16.41 0.49 -4.78
N ILE A 59 -15.97 -0.64 -4.22
CA ILE A 59 -14.89 -1.46 -4.79
C ILE A 59 -15.28 -1.94 -6.19
N GLU A 60 -16.51 -2.42 -6.37
CA GLU A 60 -17.01 -2.85 -7.68
C GLU A 60 -17.09 -1.68 -8.67
N LYS A 61 -17.49 -0.49 -8.21
CA LYS A 61 -17.51 0.71 -9.05
C LYS A 61 -16.10 1.12 -9.49
N LEU A 62 -15.12 1.09 -8.58
CA LEU A 62 -13.70 1.32 -8.91
C LEU A 62 -13.18 0.29 -9.93
N ARG A 63 -13.46 -1.00 -9.70
CA ARG A 63 -13.05 -2.10 -10.57
C ARG A 63 -13.54 -1.93 -12.02
N ASN A 64 -14.72 -1.33 -12.21
CA ASN A 64 -15.33 -1.10 -13.52
C ASN A 64 -15.10 0.30 -14.09
N THR A 65 -14.46 1.20 -13.33
CA THR A 65 -14.10 2.54 -13.82
C THR A 65 -12.82 2.43 -14.63
N ASP A 66 -12.75 3.11 -15.78
CA ASP A 66 -11.50 3.19 -16.55
C ASP A 66 -10.41 3.84 -15.67
N PRO A 67 -9.31 3.13 -15.35
CA PRO A 67 -8.27 3.66 -14.48
C PRO A 67 -7.55 4.88 -15.07
N THR A 68 -7.75 5.17 -16.37
CA THR A 68 -7.20 6.34 -17.05
C THR A 68 -8.13 7.56 -17.01
N ASP A 69 -9.40 7.39 -16.65
CA ASP A 69 -10.30 8.51 -16.36
C ASP A 69 -10.06 9.03 -14.95
N TYR A 70 -9.15 9.99 -14.85
CA TYR A 70 -8.71 10.56 -13.57
C TYR A 70 -9.86 11.04 -12.69
N GLN A 71 -10.83 11.78 -13.25
CA GLN A 71 -11.89 12.37 -12.43
C GLN A 71 -12.85 11.28 -11.93
N ALA A 72 -13.18 10.32 -12.79
CA ALA A 72 -14.05 9.21 -12.41
C ALA A 72 -13.44 8.39 -11.27
N VAL A 73 -12.17 7.98 -11.35
CA VAL A 73 -11.54 7.20 -10.27
C VAL A 73 -11.44 7.98 -8.96
N VAL A 74 -11.15 9.29 -9.02
CA VAL A 74 -11.08 10.16 -7.84
C VAL A 74 -12.45 10.27 -7.17
N ASP A 75 -13.51 10.50 -7.93
CA ASP A 75 -14.86 10.67 -7.39
C ASP A 75 -15.32 9.41 -6.65
N VAL A 76 -15.07 8.24 -7.23
CA VAL A 76 -15.41 6.95 -6.59
C VAL A 76 -14.48 6.66 -5.40
N GLY A 77 -13.19 6.95 -5.51
CA GLY A 77 -12.25 6.84 -4.40
C GLY A 77 -12.70 7.65 -3.19
N ILE A 78 -13.18 8.89 -3.40
CA ILE A 78 -13.72 9.75 -2.34
C ILE A 78 -14.97 9.13 -1.67
N GLU A 79 -15.83 8.42 -2.41
CA GLU A 79 -16.96 7.69 -1.82
C GLU A 79 -16.46 6.64 -0.81
N GLY A 80 -15.44 5.86 -1.17
CA GLY A 80 -14.83 4.89 -0.27
C GLY A 80 -14.13 5.51 0.94
N LEU A 81 -13.40 6.61 0.73
CA LEU A 81 -12.75 7.35 1.82
C LEU A 81 -13.77 7.89 2.85
N LYS A 82 -14.96 8.30 2.42
CA LYS A 82 -16.02 8.72 3.34
C LYS A 82 -16.45 7.57 4.25
N LEU A 83 -16.56 6.35 3.73
CA LEU A 83 -16.90 5.16 4.53
C LEU A 83 -15.80 4.84 5.54
N THR A 84 -14.53 4.87 5.14
CA THR A 84 -13.43 4.58 6.08
C THR A 84 -13.32 5.63 7.19
N VAL A 85 -13.65 6.90 6.90
CA VAL A 85 -13.73 7.95 7.93
C VAL A 85 -14.93 7.76 8.85
N ALA A 86 -16.11 7.42 8.31
CA ALA A 86 -17.33 7.26 9.09
C ALA A 86 -17.29 6.03 10.01
N ASP A 87 -16.83 4.90 9.48
CA ASP A 87 -16.90 3.60 10.15
C ASP A 87 -15.63 3.25 10.92
N MET A 88 -14.52 3.98 10.67
CA MET A 88 -13.23 3.83 11.34
C MET A 88 -12.76 2.36 11.47
N PRO A 89 -12.51 1.63 10.35
CA PRO A 89 -12.05 0.24 10.38
C PRO A 89 -10.68 0.05 11.05
N GLY A 90 -9.96 1.15 11.27
CA GLY A 90 -8.74 1.28 12.06
C GLY A 90 -8.51 2.75 12.43
N ILE A 91 -7.49 3.00 13.28
CA ILE A 91 -7.09 4.36 13.69
C ILE A 91 -5.77 4.71 12.99
N PRO A 92 -5.75 5.67 12.05
CA PRO A 92 -4.52 6.14 11.44
C PRO A 92 -3.60 6.76 12.51
N THR A 93 -2.34 6.32 12.56
CA THR A 93 -1.38 6.78 13.56
C THR A 93 -0.32 7.72 12.98
N TYR A 94 0.36 7.30 11.91
CA TYR A 94 1.38 8.09 11.22
C TYR A 94 1.60 7.59 9.79
N GLY A 95 2.14 8.44 8.93
CA GLY A 95 2.65 8.02 7.62
C GLY A 95 3.97 7.28 7.77
N TYR A 96 4.12 6.15 7.08
CA TYR A 96 5.34 5.35 7.13
C TYR A 96 6.57 6.17 6.72
N VAL A 97 7.58 6.19 7.58
CA VAL A 97 8.87 6.82 7.29
C VAL A 97 9.81 5.75 6.73
N GLY A 98 10.12 5.86 5.45
CA GLY A 98 11.08 5.01 4.77
C GLY A 98 12.51 5.30 5.17
N PHE A 99 13.07 4.53 6.08
CA PHE A 99 14.50 4.61 6.39
C PHE A 99 15.28 3.75 5.41
N VAL A 100 16.22 4.37 4.71
CA VAL A 100 17.17 3.73 3.81
C VAL A 100 18.58 4.14 4.19
N THR A 101 19.49 3.19 4.14
CA THR A 101 20.92 3.40 4.33
C THR A 101 21.65 2.49 3.35
N TRP A 102 22.73 3.00 2.79
CA TRP A 102 23.66 2.24 1.96
C TRP A 102 25.08 2.63 2.33
N ASP A 103 26.01 1.78 1.91
CA ASP A 103 27.43 2.02 2.01
C ASP A 103 27.99 2.25 0.60
N GLU A 104 28.92 3.19 0.49
CA GLU A 104 29.57 3.55 -0.78
C GLU A 104 31.01 3.02 -0.87
N GLN A 105 31.40 2.04 -0.05
CA GLN A 105 32.73 1.44 -0.12
C GLN A 105 32.95 0.75 -1.46
N TYR A 106 31.96 0.00 -1.96
CA TYR A 106 32.08 -0.82 -3.16
C TYR A 106 31.20 -0.37 -4.33
N TRP A 107 30.10 0.32 -4.03
CA TRP A 107 29.10 0.71 -5.02
C TRP A 107 28.63 2.14 -4.79
N THR A 108 28.60 2.94 -5.84
CA THR A 108 28.09 4.31 -5.86
C THR A 108 26.84 4.42 -6.73
N ASN A 109 26.32 5.64 -6.87
CA ASN A 109 25.12 5.95 -7.65
C ASN A 109 23.85 5.30 -7.07
N TRP A 110 23.78 5.16 -5.74
CA TRP A 110 22.54 4.76 -5.07
C TRP A 110 21.46 5.83 -5.28
N PRO A 111 20.19 5.43 -5.49
CA PRO A 111 19.10 6.38 -5.56
C PRO A 111 18.78 6.89 -4.16
N GLY A 112 18.67 8.21 -4.05
CA GLY A 112 18.41 8.92 -2.80
C GLY A 112 17.67 10.22 -3.05
N ALA A 113 17.51 11.04 -2.02
CA ALA A 113 16.85 12.34 -2.17
C ALA A 113 17.59 13.25 -3.17
N GLU A 114 18.92 13.13 -3.23
CA GLU A 114 19.82 13.89 -4.09
C GLU A 114 19.86 13.34 -5.52
N ASN A 115 19.47 12.07 -5.73
CA ASN A 115 19.51 11.38 -7.02
C ASN A 115 18.30 10.42 -7.19
N PRO A 116 17.06 10.94 -7.31
CA PRO A 116 15.85 10.14 -7.22
C PRO A 116 15.47 9.50 -8.58
N TYR A 117 16.37 8.74 -9.20
CA TYR A 117 16.10 8.11 -10.50
C TYR A 117 15.18 6.88 -10.41
N ILE A 118 15.05 6.29 -9.21
CA ILE A 118 14.12 5.21 -8.89
C ILE A 118 13.81 5.23 -7.38
N GLU A 119 12.75 4.53 -6.98
CA GLU A 119 12.46 4.30 -5.56
C GLU A 119 13.63 3.59 -4.84
N PRO A 120 14.02 4.03 -3.62
CA PRO A 120 15.28 3.61 -3.00
C PRO A 120 15.21 2.36 -2.12
N TYR A 121 14.08 1.64 -2.05
CA TYR A 121 13.95 0.47 -1.18
C TYR A 121 14.57 -0.78 -1.80
N THR A 122 15.76 -1.12 -1.31
CA THR A 122 16.52 -2.32 -1.72
C THR A 122 15.85 -3.64 -1.35
N HIS A 123 14.87 -3.61 -0.43
CA HIS A 123 14.15 -4.79 0.03
C HIS A 123 12.86 -5.07 -0.77
N TRP A 124 12.52 -4.21 -1.74
CA TRP A 124 11.35 -4.36 -2.63
C TRP A 124 11.77 -4.67 -4.07
N GLY A 125 10.77 -4.87 -4.93
CA GLY A 125 10.97 -5.13 -6.37
C GLY A 125 11.84 -4.12 -7.13
N PRO A 126 11.83 -2.81 -6.82
CA PRO A 126 12.65 -1.80 -7.50
C PRO A 126 14.16 -2.09 -7.48
N PHE A 127 14.66 -2.80 -6.47
CA PHE A 127 16.09 -3.12 -6.35
C PHE A 127 16.65 -3.82 -7.60
N LYS A 128 15.87 -4.70 -8.23
CA LYS A 128 16.26 -5.36 -9.49
C LYS A 128 16.60 -4.37 -10.60
N TYR A 129 15.90 -3.24 -10.64
CA TYR A 129 16.07 -2.19 -11.65
C TYR A 129 17.10 -1.15 -11.23
N MET A 130 17.48 -1.11 -9.95
CA MET A 130 18.54 -0.28 -9.42
C MET A 130 19.93 -0.85 -9.75
N THR A 131 20.11 -2.17 -9.69
CA THR A 131 21.44 -2.80 -9.84
C THR A 131 22.18 -2.47 -11.15
N PRO A 132 21.53 -2.31 -12.33
CA PRO A 132 22.23 -1.91 -13.54
C PRO A 132 22.74 -0.47 -13.53
N SER A 133 22.24 0.36 -12.61
CA SER A 133 22.63 1.76 -12.44
C SER A 133 23.71 1.95 -11.38
N LEU A 134 23.98 0.95 -10.53
CA LEU A 134 25.05 1.02 -9.54
C LEU A 134 26.42 0.98 -10.24
N GLU A 135 27.36 1.77 -9.73
CA GLU A 135 28.70 1.89 -10.30
C GLU A 135 29.74 1.34 -9.31
N PRO A 136 30.67 0.47 -9.74
CA PRO A 136 31.71 -0.03 -8.85
C PRO A 136 32.74 1.06 -8.54
N THR A 137 33.20 1.12 -7.30
CA THR A 137 34.26 2.06 -6.87
C THR A 137 35.67 1.63 -7.26
N GLY A 138 35.86 0.34 -7.57
CA GLY A 138 37.16 -0.28 -7.80
C GLY A 138 37.88 -0.77 -6.53
N ASN A 139 37.26 -0.61 -5.35
CA ASN A 139 37.79 -1.13 -4.08
C ASN A 139 37.68 -2.66 -4.00
N GLN A 140 38.59 -3.30 -3.24
CA GLN A 140 38.61 -4.74 -2.95
C GLN A 140 38.41 -4.99 -1.45
#